data_AF-A0A3P7PSG3-F1
#
_entry.id   AF-A0A3P7PSG3-F1
#
_cell.length_a   1.000
_cell.length_b   1.000
_cell.length_c   1.000
_cell.angle_alpha   90.00
_cell.angle_beta   90.00
_cell.angle_gamma   90.00
#
_symmetry.space_group_name_H-M   'P 1'
#
loop_
_entity.id
_entity.type
_entity.pdbx_description
1 polymer ?
#
loop_
_entity_poly.entity_id
_entity_poly.type
_entity_poly.pdbx_seq_one_letter_code
_entity_poly.pdbx_strand_id
1 'polypeptide(L)' 'MNKLKSNIAMPKQITEIKDFLVLARRKDAKIVKIKKNSLNVKFKVRCSRYLFTLVVNFVH' A
#
# COMPACT_ATOMS: atom_id res chain seq x y z
N MET A 1 -0.82 18.04 -24.27
CA MET A 1 -0.92 16.56 -24.27
C MET A 1 -1.48 16.12 -22.92
N ASN A 2 -2.80 15.96 -22.85
CA ASN A 2 -3.49 15.62 -21.61
C ASN A 2 -3.25 14.15 -21.29
N LYS A 3 -2.31 13.87 -20.38
CA LYS A 3 -2.05 12.53 -19.88
C LYS A 3 -3.32 12.06 -19.17
N LEU A 4 -4.12 11.27 -19.89
CA LEU A 4 -5.27 10.54 -19.36
C LEU A 4 -4.86 9.94 -18.01
N LYS A 5 -5.41 10.48 -16.92
CA LYS A 5 -5.26 9.91 -15.57
C LYS A 5 -5.88 8.52 -15.64
N SER A 6 -5.04 7.51 -15.86
CA SER A 6 -5.46 6.12 -15.96
C SER A 6 -6.36 5.77 -14.79
N ASN A 7 -7.58 5.32 -15.11
CA ASN A 7 -8.64 4.93 -14.18
C ASN A 7 -8.11 4.25 -12.91
N ILE A 8 -8.23 4.99 -11.80
CA ILE A 8 -8.41 4.55 -10.41
C ILE A 8 -7.82 3.16 -10.13
N ALA A 9 -6.53 3.11 -9.81
CA ALA A 9 -5.97 1.99 -9.07
C ALA A 9 -6.64 1.99 -7.68
N MET A 10 -7.76 1.28 -7.52
CA MET A 10 -8.47 1.20 -6.26
C MET A 10 -7.51 0.70 -5.18
N PRO A 11 -7.18 1.54 -4.17
CA PRO A 11 -6.31 1.12 -3.10
C PRO A 11 -7.02 0.04 -2.28
N LYS A 12 -6.27 -0.99 -1.88
CA LYS A 12 -6.77 -2.05 -1.01
C LYS A 12 -6.13 -1.91 0.36
N GLN A 13 -6.94 -1.96 1.42
CA GLN A 13 -6.41 -1.99 2.78
C GLN A 13 -6.05 -3.42 3.15
N ILE A 14 -4.90 -3.58 3.82
CA ILE A 14 -4.49 -4.81 4.48
C ILE A 14 -4.81 -4.62 5.96
N THR A 15 -5.46 -5.62 6.58
CA THR A 15 -5.77 -5.63 8.01
C THR A 15 -4.68 -6.34 8.81
N GLU A 16 -4.21 -7.49 8.32
CA GLU A 16 -3.27 -8.36 9.02
C GLU A 16 -1.82 -8.19 8.54
N ILE A 17 -0.87 -8.28 9.47
CA ILE A 17 0.57 -8.20 9.15
C ILE A 17 1.03 -9.38 8.28
N LYS A 18 0.40 -10.55 8.43
CA LYS A 18 0.75 -11.76 7.64
C LYS A 18 0.52 -11.53 6.15
N ASP A 19 -0.61 -10.94 5.78
CA ASP A 19 -0.94 -10.63 4.40
C ASP A 19 0.00 -9.58 3.82
N PHE A 20 0.44 -8.61 4.64
CA PHE A 20 1.46 -7.64 4.22
C PHE A 20 2.78 -8.33 3.85
N LEU A 21 3.25 -9.29 4.65
CA LEU A 21 4.49 -10.02 4.37
C LEU A 21 4.39 -10.85 3.08
N VAL A 22 3.23 -11.50 2.84
CA VAL A 22 2.98 -12.23 1.60
C VAL A 22 2.95 -11.28 0.40
N LEU A 23 2.25 -10.13 0.51
CA LEU A 23 2.13 -9.14 -0.57
C LEU A 23 3.46 -8.46 -0.89
N ALA A 24 4.28 -8.15 0.11
CA ALA A 24 5.58 -7.52 -0.05
C ALA A 24 6.59 -8.41 -0.78
N ARG A 25 6.44 -9.74 -0.68
CA ARG A 25 7.30 -10.73 -1.36
C ARG A 25 6.85 -11.10 -2.77
N ARG A 26 5.68 -10.64 -3.23
CA ARG A 26 5.20 -10.99 -4.57
C ARG A 26 6.13 -10.44 -5.65
N LYS A 27 6.29 -11.21 -6.73
CA LYS A 27 7.11 -10.83 -7.89
C LYS A 27 6.70 -9.50 -8.55
N ASP A 28 5.42 -9.13 -8.46
CA ASP A 28 4.89 -7.89 -9.02
C ASP A 28 4.95 -6.69 -8.05
N ALA A 29 5.39 -6.89 -6.80
CA ALA A 29 5.64 -5.81 -5.86
C ALA A 29 6.93 -5.10 -6.24
N LYS A 30 6.84 -3.79 -6.50
CA LYS A 30 7.97 -2.98 -6.98
C LYS A 30 8.62 -2.16 -5.87
N ILE A 31 7.79 -1.47 -5.08
CA ILE A 31 8.25 -0.51 -4.07
C ILE A 31 7.28 -0.53 -2.89
N VAL A 32 7.83 -0.45 -1.68
CA VAL A 32 7.06 -0.15 -0.47
C VAL A 32 7.32 1.30 -0.08
N LYS A 33 6.28 2.14 -0.10
CA LYS A 33 6.34 3.52 0.39
C LYS A 33 5.86 3.56 1.83
N ILE A 34 6.71 4.04 2.74
CA ILE A 34 6.37 4.23 4.15
C ILE A 34 5.93 5.67 4.34
N LYS A 35 4.67 5.89 4.70
CA LYS A 35 4.15 7.22 5.06
C LYS A 35 3.92 7.26 6.56
N LYS A 36 4.77 8.00 7.27
CA LYS A 36 4.56 8.34 8.67
C LYS A 36 3.57 9.50 8.77
N ASN A 37 2.57 9.36 9.64
CA ASN A 37 1.66 10.41 10.08
C ASN A 37 1.80 10.56 11.61
N SER A 38 1.12 11.54 12.20
CA SER A 38 1.19 11.80 13.64
C SER A 38 0.77 10.58 14.48
N LEU A 39 -0.36 9.94 14.13
CA LEU A 39 -0.96 8.85 14.94
C LEU A 39 -0.80 7.45 14.33
N ASN A 40 -0.30 7.34 13.10
CA ASN A 40 -0.15 6.07 12.41
C ASN A 40 0.95 6.08 11.35
N VAL A 41 1.36 4.88 10.95
CA VAL A 41 2.22 4.65 9.79
C VAL A 41 1.44 3.85 8.76
N LYS A 42 1.52 4.27 7.50
CA LYS A 42 0.95 3.57 6.36
C LYS A 42 2.05 2.95 5.51
N PHE A 43 2.10 1.63 5.46
CA PHE A 43 3.00 0.87 4.59
C PHE A 43 2.29 0.58 3.28
N LYS A 44 2.71 1.25 2.20
CA LYS A 44 2.04 1.21 0.91
C LYS A 44 2.84 0.37 -0.08
N VAL A 45 2.42 -0.86 -0.35
CA VAL A 45 3.04 -1.78 -1.32
C VAL A 45 2.46 -1.50 -2.71
N ARG A 46 3.32 -1.06 -3.65
CA ARG A 46 2.91 -0.87 -5.04
C ARG A 46 3.11 -2.17 -5.82
N CYS A 47 2.00 -2.76 -6.25
CA CYS A 47 1.96 -3.86 -7.20
C CYS A 47 1.65 -3.33 -8.62
N SER A 48 1.57 -4.23 -9.60
CA SER A 48 1.24 -3.86 -10.99
C SER A 48 -0.12 -3.16 -11.08
N ARG A 49 -1.17 -3.75 -10.49
CA ARG A 49 -2.56 -3.27 -10.58
C ARG A 49 -3.00 -2.43 -9.38
N TYR A 50 -2.70 -2.89 -8.17
CA TYR A 50 -3.21 -2.28 -6.93
C TYR A 50 -2.12 -1.63 -6.09
N LEU A 51 -2.53 -0.68 -5.25
CA LEU A 51 -1.74 -0.18 -4.14
C LEU A 51 -2.31 -0.77 -2.85
N PHE A 52 -1.56 -1.67 -2.23
CA PHE A 52 -1.97 -2.23 -0.93
C PHE A 52 -1.44 -1.37 0.19
N THR A 53 -2.24 -1.10 1.21
CA THR A 53 -1.84 -0.28 2.37
C THR A 53 -2.13 -1.00 3.68
N LEU A 54 -1.10 -1.29 4.46
CA LEU A 54 -1.23 -1.66 5.87
C LEU A 54 -1.17 -0.37 6.71
N VAL A 55 -2.13 -0.19 7.62
CA VAL A 55 -2.15 0.94 8.57
C VAL A 55 -1.83 0.42 9.96
N VAL A 56 -0.79 0.98 10.59
CA VAL A 56 -0.40 0.65 11.97
C VAL A 56 -0.62 1.90 12.81
N ASN A 57 -1.53 1.82 13.78
CA ASN A 57 -1.81 2.90 14.73
C ASN A 57 -0.86 2.80 15.93
N PHE A 58 -0.42 3.94 16.46
CA PHE A 58 0.44 3.99 17.65
C PHE A 58 -0.34 4.00 18.97
N VAL A 59 -1.64 4.30 18.90
CA VAL A 59 -2.56 4.36 20.02
C VAL A 59 -3.63 3.31 19.79
N HIS A 60 -3.87 2.48 20.79
CA HIS A 60 -4.96 1.50 20.82
C HIS A 60 -6.29 2.19 21.11
#